data_AF-A0A2N2LWI9-F1
#
_entry.id   AF-A0A2N2LWI9-F1
#
_cell.length_a   1.000
_cell.length_b   1.000
_cell.length_c   1.000
_cell.angle_alpha   90.00
_cell.angle_beta   90.00
_cell.angle_gamma   90.00
#
_symmetry.space_group_name_H-M   'P 1'
#
loop_
_entity.id
_entity.type
_entity.pdbx_description
1 polymer ?
#
loop_
_entity_poly.entity_id
_entity_poly.type
_entity_poly.pdbx_seq_one_letter_code
_entity_poly.pdbx_strand_id
1 'polypeptide(L)'
;MVFLTCTLNESILINSNYFEILRNHFPFIFEIPEDCNQSEFDELTKFFSEEISVILKNEIGLEKFHSTNIDQNFTFKISTKISTDIPPDTIPTNLSKFFRFNKWVKIRDEVFDYYLRIPISNFVGRIIDFYNDGDKDIFYIQWSCQSLDKISQQSIQKCLNKKISPFGTYISKDFILPINFSEPPFLIEKKQMDLLKPFFKNKFEDEYNSVFDNKNQDDFPYQIWERFLDNLFRTENNINLIKNKSEFRIVSIAGSDEKNGVWVEVMNTNQRFVAPLNSFLKIKTSLLIERFFVFYKYWSTYFCRD
;
A
#
# COMPACT_ATOMS: atom_id res chain seq x y z
N MET A 1 -17.53 -1.85 -24.73
CA MET A 1 -17.31 -1.10 -23.48
C MET A 1 -18.52 -1.31 -22.60
N VAL A 2 -18.32 -1.65 -21.32
CA VAL A 2 -19.41 -1.89 -20.37
C VAL A 2 -19.46 -0.74 -19.38
N PHE A 3 -20.65 -0.17 -19.18
CA PHE A 3 -20.84 0.95 -18.28
C PHE A 3 -21.67 0.57 -17.06
N LEU A 4 -21.18 0.91 -15.88
CA LEU A 4 -21.97 0.94 -14.66
C LEU A 4 -22.61 2.32 -14.55
N THR A 5 -23.93 2.38 -14.73
CA THR A 5 -24.69 3.61 -14.46
C THR A 5 -25.19 3.60 -13.03
N CYS A 6 -24.84 4.61 -12.24
CA CYS A 6 -25.36 4.81 -10.89
C CYS A 6 -26.41 5.93 -10.92
N THR A 7 -27.68 5.57 -10.64
CA THR A 7 -28.77 6.56 -10.51
C THR A 7 -29.33 6.57 -9.10
N LEU A 8 -29.59 7.77 -8.58
CA LEU A 8 -30.11 8.00 -7.24
C LEU A 8 -31.65 7.86 -7.24
N ASN A 9 -32.18 6.79 -6.65
CA ASN A 9 -33.62 6.59 -6.50
C ASN A 9 -34.10 6.99 -5.09
N GLU A 10 -35.23 7.71 -5.04
CA GLU A 10 -35.80 8.28 -3.81
C GLU A 10 -36.43 7.24 -2.87
N SER A 11 -36.33 7.57 -1.58
CA SER A 11 -37.49 7.64 -0.70
C SER A 11 -37.28 8.75 0.35
N ILE A 12 -37.86 9.95 0.15
CA ILE A 12 -38.41 10.93 1.13
C ILE A 12 -38.53 12.33 0.48
N LEU A 13 -39.69 12.98 0.65
CA LEU A 13 -39.99 14.34 0.22
C LEU A 13 -39.09 15.38 0.89
N ILE A 14 -38.29 16.09 0.08
CA ILE A 14 -37.70 17.38 0.43
C ILE A 14 -38.13 18.38 -0.65
N ASN A 15 -38.38 19.63 -0.27
CA ASN A 15 -38.81 20.76 -1.11
C ASN A 15 -38.53 20.57 -2.62
N SER A 16 -39.60 20.53 -3.42
CA SER A 16 -39.61 20.14 -4.85
C SER A 16 -38.53 20.77 -5.72
N ASN A 17 -38.14 22.02 -5.43
CA ASN A 17 -37.18 22.77 -6.22
C ASN A 17 -35.73 22.30 -6.07
N TYR A 18 -35.33 21.77 -4.90
CA TYR A 18 -33.96 21.25 -4.70
C TYR A 18 -33.81 19.84 -5.27
N PHE A 19 -34.90 19.09 -5.31
CA PHE A 19 -34.92 17.72 -5.76
C PHE A 19 -34.82 17.59 -7.29
N GLU A 20 -35.48 18.47 -8.04
CA GLU A 20 -35.31 18.55 -9.50
C GLU A 20 -33.86 18.86 -9.90
N ILE A 21 -33.13 19.65 -9.10
CA ILE A 21 -31.72 19.98 -9.34
C ILE A 21 -30.84 18.72 -9.23
N LEU A 22 -31.05 17.86 -8.23
CA LEU A 22 -30.24 16.65 -8.05
C LEU A 22 -30.56 15.54 -9.08
N ARG A 23 -31.83 15.37 -9.47
CA ARG A 23 -32.23 14.41 -10.52
C ARG A 23 -31.67 14.77 -11.89
N ASN A 24 -31.60 16.06 -12.20
CA ASN A 24 -31.19 16.56 -13.50
C ASN A 24 -29.66 16.65 -13.68
N HIS A 25 -28.86 16.40 -12.63
CA HIS A 25 -27.43 16.75 -12.70
C HIS A 25 -26.40 15.62 -12.63
N PHE A 26 -26.67 14.40 -12.16
CA PHE A 26 -25.56 13.46 -11.92
C PHE A 26 -25.83 11.97 -12.22
N PRO A 27 -26.08 11.57 -13.48
CA PRO A 27 -25.81 10.20 -13.90
C PRO A 27 -24.29 9.96 -13.88
N PHE A 28 -23.81 9.21 -12.88
CA PHE A 28 -22.42 8.74 -12.87
C PHE A 28 -22.29 7.49 -13.73
N ILE A 29 -21.35 7.52 -14.66
CA ILE A 29 -21.04 6.39 -15.52
C ILE A 29 -19.60 5.98 -15.31
N PHE A 30 -19.41 4.73 -14.91
CA PHE A 30 -18.09 4.14 -14.76
C PHE A 30 -17.86 3.11 -15.86
N GLU A 31 -16.79 3.30 -16.61
CA GLU A 31 -16.29 2.30 -17.54
C GLU A 31 -15.69 1.14 -16.73
N ILE A 32 -16.15 -0.09 -16.97
CA ILE A 32 -15.67 -1.32 -16.32
C ILE A 32 -15.15 -2.33 -17.36
N PRO A 33 -14.27 -3.26 -16.99
CA PRO A 33 -13.81 -4.33 -17.89
C PRO A 33 -14.97 -5.15 -18.46
N GLU A 34 -14.88 -5.55 -19.74
CA GLU A 34 -15.94 -6.30 -20.42
C GLU A 34 -16.09 -7.73 -19.92
N ASP A 35 -15.01 -8.29 -19.38
CA ASP A 35 -14.91 -9.64 -18.82
C ASP A 35 -15.23 -9.69 -17.31
N CYS A 36 -15.81 -8.62 -16.76
CA CYS A 36 -16.20 -8.53 -15.35
C CYS A 36 -17.31 -9.55 -15.02
N ASN A 37 -17.06 -10.43 -14.06
CA ASN A 37 -18.07 -11.41 -13.62
C ASN A 37 -19.02 -10.83 -12.55
N GLN A 38 -20.06 -11.58 -12.17
CA GLN A 38 -21.08 -11.07 -11.24
C GLN A 38 -20.52 -10.69 -9.86
N SER A 39 -19.55 -11.45 -9.33
CA SER A 39 -18.92 -11.16 -8.04
C SER A 39 -18.11 -9.86 -8.09
N GLU A 40 -17.35 -9.67 -9.18
CA GLU A 40 -16.61 -8.44 -9.46
C GLU A 40 -17.55 -7.23 -9.63
N PHE A 41 -18.69 -7.44 -10.31
CA PHE A 41 -19.72 -6.43 -10.50
C PHE A 41 -20.39 -6.00 -9.19
N ASP A 42 -20.70 -6.94 -8.31
CA ASP A 42 -21.30 -6.67 -7.01
C ASP A 42 -20.34 -5.87 -6.12
N GLU A 43 -19.05 -6.21 -6.15
CA GLU A 43 -18.00 -5.49 -5.43
C GLU A 43 -17.85 -4.03 -5.92
N LEU A 44 -17.79 -3.84 -7.25
CA LEU A 44 -17.75 -2.50 -7.86
C LEU A 44 -19.00 -1.69 -7.50
N THR A 45 -20.17 -2.31 -7.57
CA THR A 45 -21.45 -1.68 -7.19
C THR A 45 -21.39 -1.16 -5.75
N LYS A 46 -20.90 -1.98 -4.82
CA LYS A 46 -20.73 -1.58 -3.43
C LYS A 46 -19.71 -0.44 -3.29
N PHE A 47 -18.56 -0.57 -3.95
CA PHE A 47 -17.50 0.43 -3.94
C PHE A 47 -18.00 1.82 -4.35
N PHE A 48 -18.60 1.92 -5.54
CA PHE A 48 -19.13 3.18 -6.05
C PHE A 48 -20.28 3.73 -5.22
N SER A 49 -21.09 2.85 -4.64
CA SER A 49 -22.22 3.28 -3.82
C SER A 49 -21.77 4.07 -2.60
N GLU A 50 -20.69 3.64 -1.96
CA GLU A 50 -20.11 4.33 -0.81
C GLU A 50 -19.34 5.60 -1.24
N GLU A 51 -18.54 5.54 -2.32
CA GLU A 51 -17.78 6.71 -2.81
C GLU A 51 -18.69 7.85 -3.27
N ILE A 52 -19.74 7.57 -4.03
CA ILE A 52 -20.74 8.57 -4.43
C ILE A 52 -21.42 9.15 -3.19
N SER A 53 -21.76 8.31 -2.21
CA SER A 53 -22.37 8.78 -0.97
C SER A 53 -21.46 9.77 -0.22
N VAL A 54 -20.14 9.57 -0.24
CA VAL A 54 -19.16 10.49 0.34
C VAL A 54 -19.08 11.80 -0.46
N ILE A 55 -18.99 11.73 -1.78
CA ILE A 55 -18.95 12.91 -2.66
C ILE A 55 -20.18 13.78 -2.43
N LEU A 56 -21.37 13.18 -2.46
CA LEU A 56 -22.63 13.91 -2.25
C LEU A 56 -22.71 14.52 -0.84
N LYS A 57 -22.23 13.84 0.20
CA LYS A 57 -22.17 14.41 1.56
C LYS A 57 -21.30 15.66 1.63
N ASN A 58 -20.14 15.63 0.98
CA ASN A 58 -19.16 16.72 0.98
C ASN A 58 -19.61 17.90 0.12
N GLU A 59 -20.16 17.65 -1.08
CA GLU A 59 -20.56 18.70 -2.03
C GLU A 59 -21.89 19.38 -1.63
N ILE A 60 -22.84 18.61 -1.08
CA ILE A 60 -24.16 19.13 -0.68
C ILE A 60 -24.12 19.76 0.73
N GLY A 61 -22.99 19.62 1.46
CA GLY A 61 -22.83 20.22 2.78
C GLY A 61 -23.82 19.66 3.81
N LEU A 62 -24.01 18.34 3.83
CA LEU A 62 -24.92 17.65 4.75
C LEU A 62 -24.55 17.85 6.24
N GLU A 63 -23.35 18.35 6.56
CA GLU A 63 -22.99 18.79 7.92
C GLU A 63 -23.93 19.88 8.47
N LYS A 64 -24.55 20.70 7.60
CA LYS A 64 -25.54 21.72 8.01
C LYS A 64 -26.92 21.16 8.38
N PHE A 65 -27.18 19.87 8.18
CA PHE A 65 -28.47 19.26 8.51
C PHE A 65 -28.59 18.83 9.99
N HIS A 66 -27.48 18.78 10.74
CA HIS A 66 -27.53 18.43 12.17
C HIS A 66 -28.15 19.51 13.07
N SER A 67 -28.38 20.73 12.59
CA SER A 67 -28.94 21.83 13.41
C SER A 67 -30.47 21.90 13.43
N THR A 68 -31.17 21.06 12.68
CA THR A 68 -32.65 20.99 12.68
C THR A 68 -33.05 19.54 12.86
N ASN A 69 -33.84 19.25 13.91
CA ASN A 69 -34.41 17.94 14.26
C ASN A 69 -35.03 17.20 13.07
N ILE A 70 -34.20 16.57 12.27
CA ILE A 70 -34.57 15.69 11.18
C ILE A 70 -33.74 14.43 11.39
N ASP A 71 -34.30 13.49 12.17
CA ASP A 71 -33.92 12.08 12.18
C ASP A 71 -34.29 11.46 10.82
N GLN A 72 -33.62 11.86 9.74
CA GLN A 72 -33.78 11.23 8.43
C GLN A 72 -32.47 10.56 8.02
N ASN A 73 -32.47 9.25 8.19
CA ASN A 73 -31.59 8.34 7.47
C ASN A 73 -31.83 8.54 5.97
N PHE A 74 -31.04 9.40 5.32
CA PHE A 74 -30.96 9.43 3.86
C PHE A 74 -30.56 8.03 3.39
N THR A 75 -31.49 7.32 2.76
CA THR A 75 -31.20 6.01 2.19
C THR A 75 -31.07 6.19 0.69
N PHE A 76 -29.84 6.28 0.21
CA PHE A 76 -29.55 6.40 -1.22
C PHE A 76 -29.71 5.03 -1.86
N LYS A 77 -30.69 4.86 -2.75
CA LYS A 77 -30.79 3.63 -3.53
C LYS A 77 -30.13 3.84 -4.88
N ILE A 78 -28.88 3.40 -4.98
CA ILE A 78 -28.11 3.40 -6.22
C ILE A 78 -28.56 2.19 -7.03
N SER A 79 -29.23 2.42 -8.16
CA SER A 79 -29.45 1.34 -9.12
C SER A 79 -28.29 1.29 -10.09
N THR A 80 -27.61 0.15 -10.12
CA THR A 80 -26.56 -0.17 -11.08
C THR A 80 -27.16 -0.91 -12.27
N LYS A 81 -26.91 -0.40 -13.47
CA LYS A 81 -27.24 -1.10 -14.71
C LYS A 81 -26.01 -1.18 -15.59
N ILE A 82 -25.78 -2.37 -16.13
CA ILE A 82 -24.87 -2.57 -17.26
C ILE A 82 -25.60 -2.04 -18.50
N SER A 83 -25.01 -1.02 -19.12
CA SER A 83 -25.46 -0.49 -20.41
C SER A 83 -24.31 -0.51 -21.41
N THR A 84 -24.61 -0.80 -22.67
CA THR A 84 -23.70 -0.54 -23.80
C THR A 84 -23.86 0.88 -24.33
N ASP A 85 -24.97 1.54 -24.00
CA ASP A 85 -25.32 2.87 -24.48
C ASP A 85 -25.01 3.92 -23.41
N ILE A 86 -24.34 4.98 -23.82
CA ILE A 86 -24.05 6.17 -23.00
C ILE A 86 -25.22 7.14 -23.16
N PRO A 87 -26.00 7.44 -22.10
CA PRO A 87 -27.02 8.48 -22.14
C PRO A 87 -26.42 9.83 -22.59
N PRO A 88 -27.15 10.64 -23.37
CA PRO A 88 -26.72 11.99 -23.70
C PRO A 88 -26.41 12.77 -22.40
N ASP A 89 -25.38 13.61 -22.46
CA ASP A 89 -24.89 14.47 -21.36
C ASP A 89 -24.20 13.77 -20.18
N THR A 90 -23.65 12.56 -20.37
CA THR A 90 -22.85 11.86 -19.34
C THR A 90 -21.35 11.92 -19.61
N ILE A 91 -20.54 12.07 -18.56
CA ILE A 91 -19.07 12.03 -18.65
C ILE A 91 -18.60 10.63 -18.21
N PRO A 92 -18.04 9.80 -19.12
CA PRO A 92 -17.51 8.51 -18.74
C PRO A 92 -16.33 8.67 -17.77
N THR A 93 -16.36 7.90 -16.69
CA THR A 93 -15.35 7.91 -15.64
C THR A 93 -14.61 6.58 -15.63
N ASN A 94 -13.31 6.60 -15.88
CA ASN A 94 -12.49 5.39 -15.91
C ASN A 94 -12.05 4.95 -14.49
N LEU A 95 -11.99 3.64 -14.24
CA LEU A 95 -11.53 3.06 -12.96
C LEU A 95 -10.16 3.55 -12.52
N SER A 96 -9.27 3.89 -13.46
CA SER A 96 -7.94 4.43 -13.18
C SER A 96 -7.94 5.62 -12.24
N LYS A 97 -9.02 6.42 -12.19
CA LYS A 97 -9.14 7.55 -11.25
C LYS A 97 -9.14 7.12 -9.78
N PHE A 98 -9.45 5.86 -9.48
CA PHE A 98 -9.47 5.29 -8.12
C PHE A 98 -8.16 4.56 -7.76
N PHE A 99 -7.29 4.30 -8.73
CA PHE A 99 -5.99 3.66 -8.51
C PHE A 99 -4.94 4.72 -8.15
N ARG A 100 -4.87 5.05 -6.85
CA ARG A 100 -3.93 6.05 -6.30
C ARG A 100 -3.09 5.43 -5.20
N PHE A 101 -1.97 6.08 -4.88
CA PHE A 101 -1.14 5.72 -3.72
C PHE A 101 -2.00 5.58 -2.45
N ASN A 102 -1.73 4.55 -1.67
CA ASN A 102 -2.47 4.14 -0.47
C ASN A 102 -3.93 3.70 -0.67
N LYS A 103 -4.42 3.54 -1.90
CA LYS A 103 -5.74 2.95 -2.13
C LYS A 103 -5.69 1.43 -2.15
N TRP A 104 -6.78 0.83 -1.67
CA TRP A 104 -6.94 -0.61 -1.59
C TRP A 104 -7.60 -1.15 -2.85
N VAL A 105 -7.09 -2.29 -3.29
CA VAL A 105 -7.57 -3.00 -4.47
C VAL A 105 -7.68 -4.48 -4.19
N LYS A 106 -8.56 -5.12 -4.96
CA LYS A 106 -8.70 -6.56 -5.03
C LYS A 106 -8.18 -7.04 -6.38
N ILE A 107 -7.47 -8.15 -6.37
CA ILE A 107 -7.00 -8.83 -7.58
C ILE A 107 -8.18 -9.57 -8.21
N ARG A 108 -8.38 -9.37 -9.51
CA ARG A 108 -9.42 -10.00 -10.33
C ARG A 108 -9.28 -11.51 -10.39
N ASP A 109 -10.32 -12.17 -10.88
CA ASP A 109 -10.28 -13.61 -11.07
C ASP A 109 -9.25 -14.04 -12.13
N GLU A 110 -8.80 -15.29 -12.04
CA GLU A 110 -7.85 -15.93 -12.96
C GLU A 110 -6.43 -15.34 -13.03
N VAL A 111 -6.05 -14.46 -12.09
CA VAL A 111 -4.68 -13.92 -11.99
C VAL A 111 -3.74 -14.87 -11.24
N PHE A 112 -2.57 -15.14 -11.84
CA PHE A 112 -1.50 -15.95 -11.27
C PHE A 112 -0.21 -15.14 -11.07
N ASP A 113 0.40 -15.27 -9.89
CA ASP A 113 1.69 -14.64 -9.61
C ASP A 113 2.85 -15.59 -9.93
N TYR A 114 3.69 -15.19 -10.90
CA TYR A 114 4.82 -16.00 -11.35
C TYR A 114 5.97 -16.12 -10.35
N TYR A 115 6.13 -15.12 -9.46
CA TYR A 115 7.18 -15.12 -8.46
C TYR A 115 6.81 -16.03 -7.28
N LEU A 116 5.60 -15.86 -6.74
CA LEU A 116 5.04 -16.68 -5.67
C LEU A 116 4.65 -18.09 -6.14
N ARG A 117 4.38 -18.25 -7.45
CA ARG A 117 3.86 -19.47 -8.09
C ARG A 117 2.54 -19.95 -7.49
N ILE A 118 1.62 -19.02 -7.25
CA ILE A 118 0.29 -19.30 -6.71
C ILE A 118 -0.77 -18.47 -7.46
N PRO A 119 -2.03 -18.94 -7.54
CA PRO A 119 -3.14 -18.07 -7.91
C PRO A 119 -3.29 -16.97 -6.85
N ILE A 120 -3.39 -15.73 -7.30
CA ILE A 120 -3.59 -14.55 -6.44
C ILE A 120 -4.97 -13.90 -6.66
N SER A 121 -5.86 -14.57 -7.38
CA SER A 121 -7.26 -14.15 -7.50
C SER A 121 -7.88 -13.88 -6.14
N ASN A 122 -8.62 -12.78 -6.03
CA ASN A 122 -9.25 -12.32 -4.79
C ASN A 122 -8.27 -11.99 -3.65
N PHE A 123 -6.97 -11.86 -3.93
CA PHE A 123 -6.06 -11.21 -2.98
C PHE A 123 -6.45 -9.74 -2.87
N VAL A 124 -6.23 -9.17 -1.69
CA VAL A 124 -6.44 -7.77 -1.37
C VAL A 124 -5.10 -7.15 -1.04
N GLY A 125 -4.85 -5.95 -1.54
CA GLY A 125 -3.65 -5.22 -1.23
C GLY A 125 -3.75 -3.72 -1.45
N ARG A 126 -2.74 -3.01 -0.99
CA ARG A 126 -2.62 -1.55 -1.03
C ARG A 126 -1.65 -1.15 -2.13
N ILE A 127 -2.05 -0.20 -2.98
CA ILE A 127 -1.16 0.41 -3.96
C ILE A 127 -0.14 1.26 -3.21
N ILE A 128 1.15 0.94 -3.36
CA ILE A 128 2.23 1.72 -2.72
C ILE A 128 3.34 2.14 -3.68
N ASP A 129 3.21 1.80 -4.96
CA ASP A 129 4.04 2.37 -6.01
C ASP A 129 3.32 2.27 -7.37
N PHE A 130 3.70 3.09 -8.33
CA PHE A 130 3.13 3.06 -9.67
C PHE A 130 4.16 3.46 -10.74
N TYR A 131 4.05 2.80 -11.88
CA TYR A 131 4.91 2.98 -13.05
C TYR A 131 4.03 3.12 -14.28
N ASN A 132 4.37 4.05 -15.15
CA ASN A 132 3.75 4.19 -16.46
C ASN A 132 4.87 4.08 -17.49
N ASP A 133 4.82 3.02 -18.31
CA ASP A 133 5.81 2.73 -19.34
C ASP A 133 5.42 3.27 -20.73
N GLY A 134 4.34 4.07 -20.81
CA GLY A 134 3.78 4.64 -22.03
C GLY A 134 2.55 3.88 -22.55
N ASP A 135 2.48 2.56 -22.32
CA ASP A 135 1.40 1.71 -22.84
C ASP A 135 0.47 1.21 -21.72
N LYS A 136 1.02 0.95 -20.51
CA LYS A 136 0.25 0.38 -19.39
C LYS A 136 0.62 1.01 -18.05
N ASP A 137 -0.41 1.19 -17.23
CA ASP A 137 -0.22 1.54 -15.82
C ASP A 137 0.02 0.27 -15.03
N ILE A 138 1.18 0.16 -14.40
CA ILE A 138 1.58 -0.97 -13.57
C ILE A 138 1.71 -0.47 -12.13
N PHE A 139 1.00 -1.14 -11.21
CA PHE A 139 0.99 -0.81 -9.80
C PHE A 139 1.75 -1.85 -9.01
N TYR A 140 2.51 -1.41 -8.02
CA TYR A 140 2.95 -2.32 -6.97
C TYR A 140 1.86 -2.43 -5.89
N ILE A 141 1.39 -3.64 -5.64
CA ILE A 141 0.39 -3.96 -4.63
C ILE A 141 1.03 -4.67 -3.45
N GLN A 142 0.96 -4.08 -2.26
CA GLN A 142 1.35 -4.70 -0.99
C GLN A 142 0.19 -5.51 -0.42
N TRP A 143 0.41 -6.78 -0.10
CA TRP A 143 -0.65 -7.67 0.38
C TRP A 143 -1.16 -7.30 1.78
N SER A 144 -2.48 -7.38 1.96
CA SER A 144 -3.13 -7.34 3.30
C SER A 144 -2.75 -8.55 4.15
N CYS A 145 -2.98 -8.49 5.46
CA CYS A 145 -2.75 -9.64 6.35
C CYS A 145 -3.52 -10.88 5.89
N GLN A 146 -4.79 -10.71 5.48
CA GLN A 146 -5.63 -11.81 4.98
C GLN A 146 -5.06 -12.47 3.72
N SER A 147 -4.41 -11.70 2.85
CA SER A 147 -3.77 -12.23 1.64
C SER A 147 -2.44 -12.89 1.96
N LEU A 148 -1.67 -12.31 2.89
CA LEU A 148 -0.43 -12.88 3.41
C LEU A 148 -0.65 -14.26 4.03
N ASP A 149 -1.77 -14.49 4.73
CA ASP A 149 -2.14 -15.79 5.31
C ASP A 149 -2.32 -16.92 4.26
N LYS A 150 -2.58 -16.55 3.01
CA LYS A 150 -2.75 -17.52 1.91
C LYS A 150 -1.42 -17.93 1.27
N ILE A 151 -0.31 -17.24 1.61
CA ILE A 151 0.99 -17.51 1.02
C ILE A 151 1.71 -18.58 1.84
N SER A 152 2.00 -19.73 1.21
CA SER A 152 2.71 -20.81 1.89
C SER A 152 4.15 -20.42 2.25
N GLN A 153 4.66 -20.98 3.35
CA GLN A 153 6.07 -20.81 3.74
C GLN A 153 7.05 -21.24 2.64
N GLN A 154 6.69 -22.27 1.85
CA GLN A 154 7.50 -22.72 0.71
C GLN A 154 7.57 -21.68 -0.41
N SER A 155 6.47 -20.98 -0.70
CA SER A 155 6.44 -19.89 -1.69
C SER A 155 7.28 -18.70 -1.22
N ILE A 156 7.17 -18.35 0.06
CA ILE A 156 8.01 -17.32 0.69
C ILE A 156 9.49 -17.67 0.53
N GLN A 157 9.89 -18.89 0.93
CA GLN A 157 11.28 -19.35 0.82
C GLN A 157 11.82 -19.27 -0.62
N LYS A 158 11.02 -19.67 -1.61
CA LYS A 158 11.40 -19.61 -3.03
C LYS A 158 11.66 -18.17 -3.49
N CYS A 159 10.85 -17.21 -3.03
CA CYS A 159 11.04 -15.79 -3.35
C CYS A 159 12.30 -15.23 -2.68
N LEU A 160 12.50 -15.53 -1.40
CA LEU A 160 13.69 -15.08 -0.65
C LEU A 160 14.98 -15.59 -1.30
N ASN A 161 15.02 -16.86 -1.73
CA ASN A 161 16.18 -17.42 -2.44
C ASN A 161 16.51 -16.69 -3.75
N LYS A 162 15.52 -16.03 -4.36
CA LYS A 162 15.69 -15.22 -5.56
C LYS A 162 15.88 -13.72 -5.27
N LYS A 163 15.93 -13.32 -4.00
CA LYS A 163 15.95 -11.92 -3.56
C LYS A 163 14.73 -11.12 -4.05
N ILE A 164 13.56 -11.76 -4.04
CA ILE A 164 12.28 -11.14 -4.41
C ILE A 164 11.43 -11.03 -3.15
N SER A 165 10.82 -9.87 -2.91
CA SER A 165 9.89 -9.69 -1.79
C SER A 165 8.60 -10.46 -2.06
N PRO A 166 8.16 -11.37 -1.16
CA PRO A 166 6.92 -12.13 -1.32
C PRO A 166 5.67 -11.36 -0.86
N PHE A 167 5.83 -10.10 -0.43
CA PHE A 167 4.79 -9.33 0.26
C PHE A 167 4.01 -8.38 -0.62
N GLY A 168 4.24 -8.48 -1.92
CA GLY A 168 3.51 -7.74 -2.91
C GLY A 168 3.99 -8.12 -4.30
N THR A 169 3.33 -7.55 -5.30
CA THR A 169 3.66 -7.82 -6.70
C THR A 169 3.34 -6.62 -7.57
N TYR A 170 3.92 -6.62 -8.77
CA TYR A 170 3.57 -5.67 -9.82
C TYR A 170 2.41 -6.21 -10.64
N ILE A 171 1.37 -5.39 -10.84
CA ILE A 171 0.17 -5.80 -11.56
C ILE A 171 -0.38 -4.67 -12.44
N SER A 172 -0.87 -5.03 -13.63
CA SER A 172 -1.55 -4.08 -14.53
C SER A 172 -2.88 -3.64 -13.91
N LYS A 173 -3.30 -2.41 -14.25
CA LYS A 173 -4.62 -1.87 -13.92
C LYS A 173 -5.79 -2.78 -14.32
N ASP A 174 -5.61 -3.56 -15.39
CA ASP A 174 -6.68 -4.40 -15.96
C ASP A 174 -7.02 -5.61 -15.07
N PHE A 175 -6.13 -5.95 -14.13
CA PHE A 175 -6.25 -7.11 -13.24
C PHE A 175 -6.60 -6.73 -11.80
N ILE A 176 -6.95 -5.47 -11.55
CA ILE A 176 -7.31 -4.97 -10.22
C ILE A 176 -8.67 -4.26 -10.23
N LEU A 177 -9.36 -4.32 -9.10
CA LEU A 177 -10.61 -3.61 -8.84
C LEU A 177 -10.47 -2.76 -7.59
N PRO A 178 -10.98 -1.51 -7.59
CA PRO A 178 -11.01 -0.72 -6.37
C PRO A 178 -12.01 -1.32 -5.38
N ILE A 179 -11.67 -1.28 -4.09
CA ILE A 179 -12.52 -1.81 -3.01
C ILE A 179 -12.53 -0.88 -1.80
N ASN A 180 -13.59 -1.00 -1.00
CA ASN A 180 -13.66 -0.37 0.31
C ASN A 180 -13.11 -1.32 1.36
N PHE A 181 -11.80 -1.23 1.55
CA PHE A 181 -11.05 -1.96 2.56
C PHE A 181 -10.13 -1.00 3.29
N SER A 182 -9.85 -1.30 4.55
CA SER A 182 -8.88 -0.57 5.34
C SER A 182 -8.27 -1.50 6.36
N GLU A 183 -6.94 -1.52 6.40
CA GLU A 183 -6.17 -2.24 7.40
C GLU A 183 -5.03 -1.32 7.86
N PRO A 184 -4.80 -1.19 9.18
CA PRO A 184 -3.69 -0.40 9.69
C PRO A 184 -2.33 -0.88 9.15
N PRO A 185 -1.47 0.00 8.60
CA PRO A 185 -0.19 -0.40 8.03
C PRO A 185 0.72 -1.17 8.99
N PHE A 186 0.71 -0.84 10.28
CA PHE A 186 1.55 -1.51 11.27
C PHE A 186 1.22 -3.00 11.44
N LEU A 187 -0.05 -3.41 11.25
CA LEU A 187 -0.45 -4.82 11.31
C LEU A 187 0.14 -5.60 10.14
N ILE A 188 0.14 -5.00 8.95
CA ILE A 188 0.70 -5.60 7.73
C ILE A 188 2.21 -5.82 7.93
N GLU A 189 2.93 -4.81 8.38
CA GLU A 189 4.38 -4.90 8.58
C GLU A 189 4.75 -5.91 9.68
N LYS A 190 3.98 -5.95 10.77
CA LYS A 190 4.13 -6.99 11.80
C LYS A 190 3.92 -8.38 11.23
N LYS A 191 2.87 -8.57 10.43
CA LYS A 191 2.59 -9.85 9.77
C LYS A 191 3.72 -10.27 8.83
N GLN A 192 4.26 -9.34 8.05
CA GLN A 192 5.40 -9.59 7.18
C GLN A 192 6.65 -10.00 7.98
N MET A 193 6.92 -9.32 9.09
CA MET A 193 8.00 -9.68 10.02
C MET A 193 7.82 -11.09 10.60
N ASP A 194 6.61 -11.43 11.05
CA ASP A 194 6.30 -12.77 11.58
C ASP A 194 6.51 -13.87 10.54
N LEU A 195 6.15 -13.60 9.28
CA LEU A 195 6.37 -14.52 8.16
C LEU A 195 7.86 -14.68 7.81
N LEU A 196 8.69 -13.64 7.96
CA LEU A 196 10.13 -13.73 7.70
C LEU A 196 10.94 -14.24 8.89
N LYS A 197 10.41 -14.15 10.12
CA LYS A 197 11.11 -14.52 11.35
C LYS A 197 11.77 -15.90 11.28
N PRO A 198 11.13 -16.99 10.78
CA PRO A 198 11.79 -18.29 10.67
C PRO A 198 13.03 -18.28 9.78
N PHE A 199 13.01 -17.48 8.71
CA PHE A 199 14.11 -17.38 7.75
C PHE A 199 15.25 -16.50 8.26
N PHE A 200 14.93 -15.45 9.02
CA PHE A 200 15.95 -14.64 9.69
C PHE A 200 16.60 -15.41 10.83
N LYS A 201 15.84 -16.09 11.69
CA LYS A 201 16.41 -16.83 12.83
C LYS A 201 17.38 -17.91 12.40
N ASN A 202 17.12 -18.63 11.31
CA ASN A 202 18.06 -19.64 10.81
C ASN A 202 19.44 -19.08 10.43
N LYS A 203 19.57 -17.76 10.20
CA LYS A 203 20.81 -17.13 9.72
C LYS A 203 21.37 -16.05 10.65
N PHE A 204 20.52 -15.38 11.41
CA PHE A 204 20.79 -14.17 12.19
C PHE A 204 19.98 -14.18 13.50
N GLU A 205 19.90 -15.31 14.21
CA GLU A 205 19.08 -15.41 15.42
C GLU A 205 19.47 -14.37 16.48
N ASP A 206 20.76 -14.27 16.80
CA ASP A 206 21.26 -13.33 17.82
C ASP A 206 20.97 -11.88 17.43
N GLU A 207 21.21 -11.53 16.16
CA GLU A 207 20.97 -10.18 15.67
C GLU A 207 19.47 -9.85 15.62
N TYR A 208 18.64 -10.80 15.18
CA TYR A 208 17.18 -10.66 15.17
C TYR A 208 16.67 -10.41 16.58
N ASN A 209 17.09 -11.23 17.55
CA ASN A 209 16.62 -11.09 18.93
C ASN A 209 17.13 -9.76 19.53
N SER A 210 18.35 -9.34 19.22
CA SER A 210 18.90 -8.08 19.73
C SER A 210 18.15 -6.84 19.20
N VAL A 211 17.72 -6.88 17.94
CA VAL A 211 17.03 -5.74 17.29
C VAL A 211 15.55 -5.73 17.64
N PHE A 212 14.87 -6.88 17.57
CA PHE A 212 13.42 -6.97 17.58
C PHE A 212 12.82 -7.58 18.86
N ASP A 213 13.56 -8.37 19.65
CA ASP A 213 13.02 -8.95 20.88
C ASP A 213 12.89 -7.87 21.97
N ASN A 214 11.80 -7.90 22.73
CA ASN A 214 11.45 -6.93 23.78
C ASN A 214 11.21 -5.47 23.33
N LYS A 215 10.88 -5.23 22.05
CA LYS A 215 10.46 -3.90 21.56
C LYS A 215 8.95 -3.71 21.63
N ASN A 216 8.52 -2.45 21.76
CA ASN A 216 7.11 -2.07 21.71
C ASN A 216 6.46 -2.66 20.46
N GLN A 217 5.35 -3.38 20.64
CA GLN A 217 4.69 -4.12 19.57
C GLN A 217 4.02 -3.22 18.51
N ASP A 218 3.97 -1.92 18.76
CA ASP A 218 3.26 -0.93 17.95
C ASP A 218 4.19 -0.12 17.04
N ASP A 219 5.51 -0.29 17.16
CA ASP A 219 6.46 0.44 16.33
C ASP A 219 6.68 -0.26 14.99
N PHE A 220 6.84 0.53 13.93
CA PHE A 220 7.18 0.01 12.61
C PHE A 220 8.61 -0.58 12.61
N PRO A 221 8.90 -1.67 11.88
CA PRO A 221 10.22 -2.31 11.87
C PRO A 221 11.37 -1.37 11.48
N TYR A 222 11.15 -0.41 10.57
CA TYR A 222 12.15 0.59 10.20
C TYR A 222 12.46 1.57 11.36
N GLN A 223 11.48 1.91 12.20
CA GLN A 223 11.68 2.73 13.41
C GLN A 223 12.36 1.95 14.52
N ILE A 224 12.13 0.63 14.60
CA ILE A 224 12.89 -0.25 15.51
C ILE A 224 14.37 -0.22 15.11
N TRP A 225 14.67 -0.37 13.82
CA TRP A 225 16.03 -0.25 13.30
C TRP A 225 16.65 1.12 13.54
N GLU A 226 15.90 2.21 13.29
CA GLU A 226 16.36 3.58 13.53
C GLU A 226 16.86 3.76 14.97
N ARG A 227 16.03 3.40 15.95
CA ARG A 227 16.38 3.53 17.38
C ARG A 227 17.51 2.59 17.79
N PHE A 228 17.53 1.37 17.25
CA PHE A 228 18.60 0.42 17.53
C PHE A 228 19.95 0.95 17.05
N LEU A 229 20.02 1.41 15.79
CA LEU A 229 21.24 1.93 15.18
C LEU A 229 21.67 3.26 15.79
N ASP A 230 20.75 4.15 16.16
CA ASP A 230 21.07 5.39 16.86
C ASP A 230 21.78 5.11 18.19
N ASN A 231 21.25 4.17 18.98
CA ASN A 231 21.90 3.74 20.22
C ASN A 231 23.28 3.11 19.96
N LEU A 232 23.38 2.22 18.96
CA LEU A 232 24.62 1.53 18.62
C LEU A 232 25.71 2.50 18.14
N PHE A 233 25.35 3.50 17.34
CA PHE A 233 26.30 4.46 16.78
C PHE A 233 26.74 5.50 17.80
N ARG A 234 25.89 5.88 18.76
CA ARG A 234 26.29 6.75 19.88
C ARG A 234 27.34 6.12 20.78
N THR A 235 27.37 4.78 20.88
CA THR A 235 28.35 4.08 21.71
C THR A 235 29.73 3.91 21.06
N GLU A 236 29.86 4.14 19.76
CA GLU A 236 31.08 3.83 19.02
C GLU A 236 31.60 5.05 18.23
N ASN A 237 32.76 5.56 18.63
CA ASN A 237 33.25 6.88 18.19
C ASN A 237 33.74 6.96 16.73
N ASN A 238 33.91 5.82 16.04
CA ASN A 238 34.49 5.77 14.69
C ASN A 238 33.79 4.72 13.82
N ILE A 239 32.72 5.12 13.13
CA ILE A 239 32.04 4.26 12.17
C ILE A 239 32.14 4.91 10.78
N ASN A 240 32.80 4.20 9.87
CA ASN A 240 32.94 4.63 8.48
C ASN A 240 32.16 3.70 7.56
N LEU A 241 31.43 4.27 6.61
CA LEU A 241 30.72 3.59 5.53
C LEU A 241 31.53 3.68 4.24
N ILE A 242 31.41 2.68 3.37
CA ILE A 242 32.11 2.62 2.09
C ILE A 242 31.10 2.52 0.94
N LYS A 243 31.20 3.43 -0.04
CA LYS A 243 30.42 3.42 -1.28
C LYS A 243 31.31 3.86 -2.44
N ASN A 244 31.34 3.08 -3.53
CA ASN A 244 32.14 3.39 -4.73
C ASN A 244 33.62 3.72 -4.47
N LYS A 245 34.27 2.98 -3.54
CA LYS A 245 35.65 3.21 -3.05
C LYS A 245 35.87 4.48 -2.23
N SER A 246 34.84 5.29 -1.99
CA SER A 246 34.88 6.43 -1.09
C SER A 246 34.48 6.02 0.32
N GLU A 247 35.13 6.62 1.32
CA GLU A 247 34.87 6.42 2.75
C GLU A 247 34.10 7.62 3.31
N PHE A 248 33.07 7.35 4.10
CA PHE A 248 32.15 8.33 4.65
C PHE A 248 32.03 8.09 6.15
N ARG A 249 32.30 9.09 6.98
CA ARG A 249 32.09 8.98 8.42
C ARG A 249 30.62 9.19 8.74
N ILE A 250 30.00 8.29 9.51
CA ILE A 250 28.66 8.53 10.04
C ILE A 250 28.73 9.66 11.07
N VAL A 251 27.80 10.61 10.97
CA VAL A 251 27.63 11.71 11.92
C VAL A 251 26.44 11.41 12.84
N SER A 252 25.30 11.04 12.26
CA SER A 252 24.05 10.81 13.01
C SER A 252 23.07 9.95 12.20
N ILE A 253 22.03 9.45 12.87
CA ILE A 253 20.83 8.92 12.22
C ILE A 253 19.93 10.10 11.83
N ALA A 254 19.41 10.08 10.60
CA ALA A 254 18.63 11.17 10.00
C ALA A 254 17.14 10.80 9.77
N GLY A 255 16.66 9.75 10.44
CA GLY A 255 15.28 9.25 10.34
C GLY A 255 15.17 7.93 9.59
N SER A 256 13.94 7.49 9.31
CA SER A 256 13.65 6.26 8.57
C SER A 256 12.32 6.31 7.81
N ASP A 257 12.20 5.49 6.76
CA ASP A 257 10.96 5.29 6.01
C ASP A 257 10.81 3.85 5.47
N GLU A 258 9.61 3.53 4.96
CA GLU A 258 9.26 2.20 4.43
C GLU A 258 10.03 1.82 3.15
N LYS A 259 10.45 2.81 2.35
CA LYS A 259 11.09 2.59 1.04
C LYS A 259 12.58 2.35 1.19
N ASN A 260 13.30 3.18 1.92
CA ASN A 260 14.77 3.14 2.00
C ASN A 260 15.29 2.66 3.37
N GLY A 261 14.40 2.47 4.34
CA GLY A 261 14.78 2.10 5.70
C GLY A 261 15.42 3.28 6.43
N VAL A 262 16.56 3.07 7.08
CA VAL A 262 17.21 4.07 7.93
C VAL A 262 18.09 4.99 7.10
N TRP A 263 17.95 6.29 7.33
CA TRP A 263 18.77 7.34 6.74
C TRP A 263 19.86 7.78 7.71
N VAL A 264 21.01 8.13 7.16
CA VAL A 264 22.18 8.57 7.93
C VAL A 264 22.73 9.88 7.39
N GLU A 265 23.09 10.77 8.30
CA GLU A 265 23.95 11.91 7.97
C GLU A 265 25.39 11.42 7.91
N VAL A 266 26.04 11.64 6.78
CA VAL A 266 27.42 11.22 6.54
C VAL A 266 28.29 12.39 6.14
N MET A 267 29.59 12.25 6.39
CA MET A 267 30.59 13.24 6.05
C MET A 267 31.72 12.63 5.23
N ASN A 268 32.07 13.26 4.11
CA ASN A 268 33.26 12.96 3.31
C ASN A 268 33.96 14.27 3.00
N THR A 269 35.27 14.37 3.26
CA THR A 269 36.10 15.55 2.92
C THR A 269 35.45 16.90 3.30
N ASN A 270 34.85 16.96 4.50
CA ASN A 270 34.12 18.10 5.08
C ASN A 270 32.78 18.48 4.43
N GLN A 271 32.29 17.70 3.48
CA GLN A 271 30.92 17.82 2.98
C GLN A 271 30.00 16.87 3.73
N ARG A 272 28.84 17.39 4.17
CA ARG A 272 27.79 16.64 4.85
C ARG A 272 26.60 16.45 3.93
N PHE A 273 26.03 15.27 3.94
CA PHE A 273 24.78 14.98 3.23
C PHE A 273 24.06 13.81 3.90
N VAL A 274 22.77 13.67 3.59
CA VAL A 274 21.92 12.59 4.08
C VAL A 274 21.79 11.55 2.98
N ALA A 275 21.95 10.27 3.32
CA ALA A 275 21.82 9.16 2.40
C ALA A 275 21.22 7.95 3.11
N PRO A 276 20.53 7.06 2.37
CA PRO A 276 19.96 5.87 3.00
C PRO A 276 21.09 4.86 3.27
N LEU A 277 21.03 4.25 4.45
CA LEU A 277 22.09 3.37 4.97
C LEU A 277 22.26 2.13 4.08
N ASN A 278 21.17 1.64 3.48
CA ASN A 278 21.18 0.55 2.53
C ASN A 278 21.96 0.88 1.24
N SER A 279 22.23 2.15 0.91
CA SER A 279 22.98 2.51 -0.29
C SER A 279 24.51 2.35 -0.17
N PHE A 280 25.01 2.05 1.03
CA PHE A 280 26.42 1.78 1.29
C PHE A 280 26.74 0.29 1.16
N LEU A 281 27.94 -0.01 0.66
CA LEU A 281 28.37 -1.38 0.37
C LEU A 281 28.91 -2.09 1.60
N LYS A 282 29.65 -1.35 2.45
CA LYS A 282 30.34 -1.88 3.62
C LYS A 282 30.35 -0.85 4.74
N ILE A 283 30.60 -1.36 5.94
CA ILE A 283 30.90 -0.60 7.14
C ILE A 283 32.28 -1.02 7.64
N LYS A 284 33.06 -0.08 8.18
CA LYS A 284 34.39 -0.29 8.74
C LYS A 284 34.36 0.17 10.19
N THR A 285 34.31 -0.78 11.10
CA THR A 285 34.03 -0.61 12.54
C THR A 285 34.33 -1.92 13.28
N SER A 286 33.88 -2.07 14.52
CA SER A 286 33.93 -3.33 15.28
C SER A 286 33.16 -4.47 14.57
N LEU A 287 33.61 -5.71 14.78
CA LEU A 287 32.98 -6.91 14.22
C LEU A 287 31.50 -7.03 14.59
N LEU A 288 31.13 -6.54 15.78
CA LEU A 288 29.74 -6.56 16.25
C LEU A 288 28.85 -5.67 15.37
N ILE A 289 29.25 -4.42 15.14
CA ILE A 289 28.48 -3.50 14.29
C ILE A 289 28.48 -3.98 12.83
N GLU A 290 29.59 -4.56 12.35
CA GLU A 290 29.63 -5.17 11.01
C GLU A 290 28.58 -6.28 10.85
N ARG A 291 28.44 -7.17 11.84
CA ARG A 291 27.39 -8.20 11.85
C ARG A 291 25.99 -7.61 11.78
N PHE A 292 25.69 -6.59 12.59
CA PHE A 292 24.39 -5.91 12.56
C PHE A 292 24.13 -5.19 11.25
N PHE A 293 25.14 -4.58 10.64
CA PHE A 293 25.01 -3.94 9.32
C PHE A 293 24.72 -4.97 8.22
N VAL A 294 25.37 -6.15 8.26
CA VAL A 294 25.07 -7.25 7.34
C VAL A 294 23.63 -7.74 7.53
N PHE A 295 23.18 -7.88 8.77
CA PHE A 295 21.79 -8.24 9.06
C PHE A 295 20.81 -7.17 8.58
N TYR A 296 21.07 -5.88 8.85
CA TYR A 296 20.27 -4.76 8.35
C TYR A 296 20.17 -4.76 6.82
N LYS A 297 21.29 -4.96 6.11
CA LYS A 297 21.32 -5.08 4.65
C LYS A 297 20.46 -6.25 4.16
N TYR A 298 20.55 -7.40 4.83
CA TYR A 298 19.74 -8.56 4.50
C TYR A 298 18.24 -8.29 4.72
N TRP A 299 17.87 -7.70 5.86
CA TRP A 299 16.51 -7.28 6.17
C TRP A 299 15.99 -6.28 5.12
N SER A 300 16.74 -5.22 4.85
CA SER A 300 16.36 -4.14 3.93
C SER A 300 16.10 -4.64 2.51
N THR A 301 16.71 -5.75 2.08
CA THR A 301 16.46 -6.33 0.74
C THR A 301 15.00 -6.78 0.53
N TYR A 302 14.29 -7.10 1.61
CA TYR A 302 12.93 -7.65 1.53
C TYR A 302 11.83 -6.66 1.93
N PHE A 303 12.17 -5.70 2.81
CA PHE A 303 11.24 -4.68 3.31
C PHE A 303 11.42 -3.33 2.64
N CYS A 304 12.66 -2.91 2.43
CA CYS A 304 13.00 -1.67 1.74
C CYS A 304 13.08 -1.95 0.25
N ARG A 305 12.63 -0.99 -0.57
CA ARG A 305 12.57 -1.09 -2.02
C ARG A 305 13.45 -0.01 -2.63
N ASP A 306 14.51 -0.47 -3.30
CA ASP A 306 15.28 0.37 -4.23
C ASP A 306 14.40 0.73 -5.44
#